data_AF-A0A960SX17-F1
#
_entry.id   AF-A0A960SX17-F1
#
_cell.length_a   1.000
_cell.length_b   1.000
_cell.length_c   1.000
_cell.angle_alpha   90.00
_cell.angle_beta   90.00
_cell.angle_gamma   90.00
#
_symmetry.space_group_name_H-M   'P 1'
#
loop_
_entity.id
_entity.type
_entity.pdbx_description
1 polymer ?
#
loop_
_entity_poly.entity_id
_entity_poly.type
_entity_poly.pdbx_seq_one_letter_code
_entity_poly.pdbx_strand_id
1 'polypeptide(L)'
;MKGWRRTVLWMAASVSAACAGDGEPKRTGDLVGRDLDLPGYGSYGHVGLWTGNRVLECLGEVPPIQKRSLASFQEVTVFWGSKYLPMRRNFRKVIHAGWAQRNFRPKFTLSPTYRVGKFVRKKVWNKETGRWERRTVMTRAKFRCDTLVSYAYKAGIGYKVRKSGSFPGTLFEAFGKPR
;
A
#
# COMPACT_ATOMS: atom_id res chain seq x y z
N MET A 1 -41.09 -38.17 -24.69
CA MET A 1 -40.68 -38.21 -23.26
C MET A 1 -39.20 -37.88 -23.16
N LYS A 2 -38.83 -37.13 -22.10
CA LYS A 2 -37.55 -36.44 -21.88
C LYS A 2 -36.40 -37.43 -21.59
N GLY A 3 -35.19 -37.09 -22.03
CA GLY A 3 -33.97 -37.81 -21.67
C GLY A 3 -32.71 -36.97 -21.91
N TRP A 4 -32.59 -35.81 -21.25
CA TRP A 4 -31.39 -34.98 -21.34
C TRP A 4 -30.38 -35.44 -20.28
N ARG A 5 -29.33 -36.15 -20.71
CA ARG A 5 -28.20 -36.48 -19.83
C ARG A 5 -27.36 -35.23 -19.60
N ARG A 6 -27.42 -34.68 -18.39
CA ARG A 6 -26.48 -33.66 -17.90
C ARG A 6 -25.25 -34.37 -17.35
N THR A 7 -24.17 -34.38 -18.12
CA THR A 7 -22.85 -34.76 -17.59
C THR A 7 -22.34 -33.60 -16.74
N VAL A 8 -22.23 -33.84 -15.44
CA VAL A 8 -21.69 -32.92 -14.45
C VAL A 8 -20.20 -32.73 -14.73
N LEU A 9 -19.81 -31.51 -15.10
CA LEU A 9 -18.41 -31.11 -15.18
C LEU A 9 -17.89 -30.95 -13.76
N TRP A 10 -16.99 -31.83 -13.34
CA TRP A 10 -16.19 -31.63 -12.13
C TRP A 10 -15.23 -30.48 -12.39
N MET A 11 -15.47 -29.32 -11.78
CA MET A 11 -14.39 -28.33 -11.63
C MET A 11 -13.41 -28.90 -10.61
N ALA A 12 -12.26 -29.37 -11.11
CA ALA A 12 -11.10 -29.56 -10.28
C ALA A 12 -10.72 -28.19 -9.71
N ALA A 13 -10.90 -28.02 -8.40
CA ALA A 13 -10.30 -26.92 -7.67
C ALA A 13 -8.79 -27.09 -7.77
N SER A 14 -8.14 -26.34 -8.66
CA SER A 14 -6.70 -26.14 -8.60
C SER A 14 -6.41 -25.40 -7.30
N VAL A 15 -6.06 -26.15 -6.27
CA VAL A 15 -5.34 -25.62 -5.12
C VAL A 15 -3.98 -25.18 -5.67
N SER A 16 -3.90 -23.92 -6.09
CA SER A 16 -2.63 -23.28 -6.36
C SER A 16 -1.85 -23.33 -5.06
N ALA A 17 -0.88 -24.24 -4.99
CA ALA A 17 0.11 -24.27 -3.93
C ALA A 17 0.70 -22.86 -3.83
N ALA A 18 0.45 -22.19 -2.72
CA ALA A 18 1.08 -20.93 -2.40
C ALA A 18 2.59 -21.17 -2.45
N CYS A 19 3.27 -20.60 -3.45
CA CYS A 19 4.70 -20.45 -3.42
C CYS A 19 5.05 -19.81 -2.08
N ALA A 20 5.84 -20.52 -1.26
CA ALA A 20 6.25 -20.10 0.06
C ALA A 20 7.05 -18.79 -0.04
N GLY A 21 6.34 -17.67 -0.01
CA GLY A 21 6.92 -16.35 0.08
C GLY A 21 7.37 -16.08 1.51
N ASP A 22 8.67 -15.78 1.68
CA ASP A 22 9.34 -15.14 2.81
C ASP A 22 8.54 -14.88 4.11
N GLY A 23 7.96 -15.90 4.75
CA GLY A 23 7.41 -15.87 6.11
C GLY A 23 6.31 -14.81 6.44
N GLU A 24 5.62 -15.03 7.55
CA GLU A 24 4.71 -14.02 8.11
C GLU A 24 5.48 -12.82 8.69
N PRO A 25 4.91 -11.60 8.64
CA PRO A 25 5.55 -10.43 9.22
C PRO A 25 5.58 -10.53 10.76
N LYS A 26 6.76 -10.34 11.36
CA LYS A 26 6.99 -10.55 12.81
C LYS A 26 7.06 -9.25 13.60
N ARG A 27 7.43 -8.13 12.97
CA ARG A 27 7.68 -6.85 13.66
C ARG A 27 7.02 -5.69 12.93
N THR A 28 6.60 -4.68 13.71
CA THR A 28 6.13 -3.42 13.16
C THR A 28 7.16 -2.85 12.19
N GLY A 29 6.70 -2.46 10.99
CA GLY A 29 7.53 -1.93 9.92
C GLY A 29 7.93 -2.97 8.88
N ASP A 30 7.78 -4.27 9.15
CA ASP A 30 8.00 -5.29 8.13
C ASP A 30 7.15 -4.99 6.88
N LEU A 31 7.76 -5.14 5.72
CA LEU A 31 7.11 -4.96 4.43
C LEU A 31 6.47 -6.28 4.03
N VAL A 32 5.20 -6.26 3.66
CA VAL A 32 4.52 -7.41 3.07
C VAL A 32 4.28 -7.16 1.58
N GLY A 33 4.33 -8.21 0.78
CA GLY A 33 4.16 -8.15 -0.67
C GLY A 33 3.18 -9.21 -1.16
N ARG A 34 2.47 -8.90 -2.24
CA ARG A 34 1.63 -9.85 -3.00
C ARG A 34 1.51 -9.37 -4.44
N ASP A 35 0.97 -10.22 -5.31
CA ASP A 35 0.65 -9.85 -6.68
C ASP A 35 -0.36 -8.70 -6.72
N LEU A 36 -0.33 -7.91 -7.79
CA LEU A 36 -1.35 -6.89 -8.01
C LEU A 36 -2.69 -7.55 -8.40
N ASP A 37 -3.78 -7.10 -7.79
CA ASP A 37 -5.14 -7.52 -8.14
C ASP A 37 -5.64 -6.82 -9.41
N LEU A 38 -4.95 -7.09 -10.52
CA LEU A 38 -5.28 -6.57 -11.84
C LEU A 38 -4.84 -7.60 -12.90
N PRO A 39 -5.78 -8.15 -13.69
CA PRO A 39 -5.46 -9.16 -14.71
C PRO A 39 -4.37 -8.70 -15.67
N GLY A 40 -3.34 -9.54 -15.86
CA GLY A 40 -2.18 -9.24 -16.70
C GLY A 40 -1.10 -8.35 -16.05
N TYR A 41 -1.32 -7.87 -14.83
CA TYR A 41 -0.40 -7.00 -14.10
C TYR A 41 0.04 -7.58 -12.74
N GLY A 42 -0.21 -8.86 -12.45
CA GLY A 42 0.10 -9.49 -11.17
C GLY A 42 1.54 -9.25 -10.69
N SER A 43 2.52 -9.42 -11.58
CA SER A 43 3.96 -9.27 -11.28
C SER A 43 4.42 -7.86 -10.90
N TYR A 44 3.61 -6.82 -11.17
CA TYR A 44 3.91 -5.45 -10.72
C TYR A 44 3.81 -5.32 -9.20
N GLY A 45 2.93 -6.11 -8.60
CA GLY A 45 2.81 -6.27 -7.17
C GLY A 45 1.99 -5.22 -6.45
N HIS A 46 1.78 -5.52 -5.18
CA HIS A 46 1.20 -4.65 -4.18
C HIS A 46 1.93 -4.86 -2.86
N VAL A 47 2.16 -3.78 -2.12
CA VAL A 47 2.94 -3.81 -0.88
C VAL A 47 2.25 -3.06 0.24
N GLY A 48 2.47 -3.51 1.47
CA GLY A 48 1.93 -2.90 2.68
C GLY A 48 2.91 -2.98 3.84
N LEU A 49 2.62 -2.24 4.92
CA LEU A 49 3.44 -2.23 6.13
C LEU A 49 2.73 -2.93 7.28
N TRP A 50 3.41 -3.89 7.89
CA TRP A 50 2.93 -4.53 9.10
C TRP A 50 2.93 -3.55 10.26
N THR A 51 1.77 -3.33 10.88
CA THR A 51 1.63 -2.47 12.06
C THR A 51 1.99 -3.21 13.36
N GLY A 52 2.16 -4.54 13.29
CA GLY A 52 2.25 -5.45 14.44
C GLY A 52 1.03 -6.36 14.57
N ASN A 53 -0.09 -6.01 13.93
CA ASN A 53 -1.33 -6.80 13.93
C ASN A 53 -2.22 -6.58 12.68
N ARG A 54 -1.91 -5.59 11.85
CA ARG A 54 -2.64 -5.25 10.63
C ARG A 54 -1.66 -4.82 9.54
N VAL A 55 -2.08 -4.85 8.28
CA VAL A 55 -1.34 -4.33 7.15
C VAL A 55 -1.85 -2.92 6.81
N LEU A 56 -0.98 -1.91 6.93
CA LEU A 56 -1.20 -0.57 6.42
C LEU A 56 -0.90 -0.54 4.92
N GLU A 57 -1.90 -0.21 4.11
CA GLU A 57 -1.79 -0.23 2.66
C GLU A 57 -2.56 0.93 2.01
N CYS A 58 -2.34 1.11 0.70
CA CYS A 58 -3.06 2.07 -0.13
C CYS A 58 -3.70 1.36 -1.32
N LEU A 59 -5.03 1.34 -1.39
CA LEU A 59 -5.83 0.71 -2.45
C LEU A 59 -6.59 1.73 -3.31
N GLY A 60 -7.07 1.27 -4.46
CA GLY A 60 -8.04 1.97 -5.32
C GLY A 60 -9.46 2.07 -4.74
N GLU A 61 -9.62 1.83 -3.44
CA GLU A 61 -10.90 1.81 -2.74
C GLU A 61 -11.13 3.07 -1.91
N VAL A 62 -12.31 3.19 -1.30
CA VAL A 62 -12.65 4.31 -0.40
C VAL A 62 -12.85 3.78 1.03
N PRO A 63 -12.04 4.22 2.02
CA PRO A 63 -10.93 5.18 1.92
C PRO A 63 -9.64 4.54 1.34
N PRO A 64 -8.83 5.28 0.52
CA PRO A 64 -7.63 4.68 -0.10
C PRO A 64 -6.59 4.15 0.87
N ILE A 65 -6.35 4.84 1.98
CA ILE A 65 -5.39 4.42 3.01
C ILE A 65 -6.14 3.72 4.13
N GLN A 66 -5.80 2.45 4.37
CA GLN A 66 -6.54 1.57 5.28
C GLN A 66 -5.60 0.62 6.04
N LYS A 67 -6.15 -0.05 7.06
CA LYS A 67 -5.47 -1.11 7.82
C LYS A 67 -6.31 -2.38 7.79
N ARG A 68 -5.85 -3.42 7.08
CA ARG A 68 -6.53 -4.73 6.98
C ARG A 68 -5.86 -5.79 7.83
N SER A 69 -6.53 -6.92 8.07
CA SER A 69 -5.88 -8.10 8.67
C SER A 69 -4.85 -8.68 7.70
N LEU A 70 -3.91 -9.49 8.21
CA LEU A 70 -2.96 -10.19 7.35
C LEU A 70 -3.68 -11.18 6.42
N ALA A 71 -4.64 -11.95 6.94
CA ALA A 71 -5.45 -12.87 6.14
C ALA A 71 -6.15 -12.17 4.97
N SER A 72 -6.84 -11.06 5.23
CA SER A 72 -7.51 -10.29 4.18
C SER A 72 -6.54 -9.69 3.15
N PHE A 73 -5.28 -9.48 3.51
CA PHE A 73 -4.24 -9.08 2.56
C PHE A 73 -3.79 -10.27 1.69
N GLN A 74 -3.61 -11.45 2.29
CA GLN A 74 -3.15 -12.67 1.63
C GLN A 74 -4.19 -13.29 0.70
N GLU A 75 -5.48 -13.20 1.04
CA GLU A 75 -6.58 -13.81 0.28
C GLU A 75 -6.85 -13.15 -1.07
N VAL A 76 -6.33 -11.93 -1.31
CA VAL A 76 -6.62 -11.19 -2.55
C VAL A 76 -5.91 -11.80 -3.76
N THR A 77 -4.61 -12.07 -3.64
CA THR A 77 -3.72 -12.54 -4.71
C THR A 77 -2.52 -13.27 -4.13
N VAL A 78 -1.69 -13.89 -4.98
CA VAL A 78 -0.49 -14.64 -4.57
C VAL A 78 0.39 -13.81 -3.62
N PHE A 79 0.55 -14.30 -2.39
CA PHE A 79 1.35 -13.66 -1.35
C PHE A 79 2.84 -13.94 -1.54
N TRP A 80 3.67 -12.91 -1.41
CA TRP A 80 5.13 -13.01 -1.59
C TRP A 80 5.89 -13.16 -0.29
N GLY A 81 5.21 -13.10 0.86
CA GLY A 81 5.85 -13.08 2.16
C GLY A 81 6.09 -11.68 2.70
N SER A 82 7.03 -11.60 3.61
CA SER A 82 7.46 -10.38 4.27
C SER A 82 8.98 -10.20 4.26
N LYS A 83 9.41 -8.95 4.14
CA LYS A 83 10.83 -8.56 4.20
C LYS A 83 11.02 -7.47 5.23
N TYR A 84 12.21 -7.38 5.79
CA TYR A 84 12.52 -6.37 6.81
C TYR A 84 13.78 -5.57 6.47
N LEU A 85 13.86 -4.37 7.07
CA LEU A 85 15.09 -3.61 7.11
C LEU A 85 15.85 -3.94 8.40
N PRO A 86 17.12 -4.39 8.31
CA PRO A 86 17.93 -4.75 9.48
C PRO A 86 18.45 -3.50 10.21
N MET A 87 17.55 -2.60 10.62
CA MET A 87 17.89 -1.39 11.37
C MET A 87 17.12 -1.35 12.69
N ARG A 88 17.82 -0.99 13.77
CA ARG A 88 17.20 -0.73 15.08
C ARG A 88 16.65 0.69 15.10
N ARG A 89 15.38 0.86 14.70
CA ARG A 89 14.65 2.14 14.77
C ARG A 89 13.23 1.94 15.26
N ASN A 90 12.61 3.04 15.71
CA ASN A 90 11.22 3.05 16.12
C ASN A 90 10.29 3.08 14.88
N PHE A 91 9.99 1.91 14.33
CA PHE A 91 9.10 1.78 13.17
C PHE A 91 7.65 2.17 13.45
N ARG A 92 7.24 2.40 14.71
CA ARG A 92 5.93 3.00 14.99
C ARG A 92 5.81 4.40 14.36
N LYS A 93 6.91 5.15 14.26
CA LYS A 93 6.94 6.45 13.55
C LYS A 93 6.68 6.30 12.05
N VAL A 94 7.15 5.21 11.44
CA VAL A 94 6.87 4.88 10.02
C VAL A 94 5.37 4.64 9.84
N ILE A 95 4.78 3.78 10.67
CA ILE A 95 3.34 3.49 10.63
C ILE A 95 2.52 4.75 10.88
N HIS A 96 2.89 5.56 11.88
CA HIS A 96 2.20 6.80 12.20
C HIS A 96 2.24 7.79 11.04
N ALA A 97 3.40 7.98 10.40
CA ALA A 97 3.55 8.87 9.25
C ALA A 97 2.66 8.44 8.07
N GLY A 98 2.67 7.15 7.72
CA GLY A 98 1.81 6.62 6.66
C GLY A 98 0.33 6.76 6.99
N TRP A 99 -0.07 6.40 8.21
CA TRP A 99 -1.47 6.48 8.65
C TRP A 99 -2.01 7.91 8.70
N ALA A 100 -1.19 8.88 9.12
CA ALA A 100 -1.58 10.29 9.20
C ALA A 100 -2.02 10.86 7.85
N GLN A 101 -1.57 10.30 6.72
CA GLN A 101 -1.97 10.73 5.39
C GLN A 101 -3.47 10.49 5.10
N ARG A 102 -4.12 9.59 5.85
CA ARG A 102 -5.58 9.36 5.76
C ARG A 102 -6.39 10.61 6.08
N ASN A 103 -5.88 11.50 6.93
CA ASN A 103 -6.57 12.73 7.35
C ASN A 103 -6.57 13.84 6.28
N PHE A 104 -5.85 13.64 5.17
CA PHE A 104 -5.71 14.63 4.10
C PHE A 104 -6.49 14.23 2.84
N ARG A 105 -7.66 13.59 3.00
CA ARG A 105 -8.55 13.17 1.91
C ARG A 105 -7.78 12.51 0.76
N PRO A 106 -7.09 11.38 1.03
CA PRO A 106 -6.18 10.78 0.06
C PRO A 106 -6.92 10.35 -1.19
N LYS A 107 -6.21 10.36 -2.32
CA LYS A 107 -6.61 9.74 -3.58
C LYS A 107 -5.61 8.64 -3.95
N PHE A 108 -6.12 7.52 -4.43
CA PHE A 108 -5.28 6.49 -5.03
C PHE A 108 -4.69 6.96 -6.37
N THR A 109 -3.55 6.39 -6.76
CA THR A 109 -2.99 6.56 -8.11
C THR A 109 -2.15 5.35 -8.51
N LEU A 110 -2.10 5.08 -9.82
CA LEU A 110 -1.16 4.10 -10.41
C LEU A 110 0.23 4.72 -10.69
N SER A 111 0.33 6.05 -10.66
CA SER A 111 1.59 6.76 -10.92
C SER A 111 2.62 6.45 -9.83
N PRO A 112 3.91 6.32 -10.18
CA PRO A 112 4.99 6.20 -9.20
C PRO A 112 5.26 7.52 -8.45
N THR A 113 4.57 8.60 -8.81
CA THR A 113 4.65 9.89 -8.12
C THR A 113 3.58 10.00 -7.02
N TYR A 114 3.96 10.55 -5.88
CA TYR A 114 3.04 10.82 -4.78
C TYR A 114 2.96 12.31 -4.46
N ARG A 115 1.87 12.70 -3.79
CA ARG A 115 1.70 14.02 -3.21
C ARG A 115 1.39 13.88 -1.74
N VAL A 116 2.22 14.49 -0.89
CA VAL A 116 2.00 14.51 0.56
C VAL A 116 0.83 15.43 0.90
N GLY A 117 -0.09 14.91 1.69
CA GLY A 117 -1.14 15.67 2.34
C GLY A 117 -0.58 16.54 3.46
N LYS A 118 -0.93 17.82 3.42
CA LYS A 118 -0.47 18.83 4.40
C LYS A 118 -1.37 20.06 4.37
N PHE A 119 -1.41 20.80 5.47
CA PHE A 119 -1.94 22.15 5.48
C PHE A 119 -0.86 23.13 4.99
N VAL A 120 -1.23 24.02 4.08
CA VAL A 120 -0.35 25.05 3.53
C VAL A 120 -1.03 26.40 3.58
N ARG A 121 -0.30 27.44 3.98
CA ARG A 121 -0.77 28.82 3.85
C ARG A 121 -0.63 29.24 2.40
N LYS A 122 -1.74 29.60 1.76
CA LYS A 122 -1.77 30.10 0.39
C LYS A 122 -2.49 31.44 0.35
N LYS A 123 -2.07 32.31 -0.58
CA LYS A 123 -2.88 33.46 -0.97
C LYS A 123 -4.05 32.96 -1.81
N VAL A 124 -5.27 33.25 -1.40
CA VAL A 124 -6.50 32.90 -2.08
C VAL A 124 -7.28 34.18 -2.32
N TRP A 125 -7.80 34.35 -3.54
CA TRP A 125 -8.65 35.47 -3.86
C TRP A 125 -10.01 35.28 -3.19
N ASN A 126 -10.39 36.21 -2.32
CA ASN A 126 -11.71 36.23 -1.72
C ASN A 126 -12.65 37.05 -2.63
N LYS A 127 -13.65 36.39 -3.22
CA LYS A 127 -14.61 37.03 -4.12
C LYS A 127 -15.60 37.95 -3.39
N GLU A 128 -15.86 37.71 -2.11
CA GLU A 128 -16.77 38.51 -1.29
C GLU A 128 -16.13 39.84 -0.88
N THR A 129 -14.84 39.82 -0.54
CA THR A 129 -14.12 41.02 -0.08
C THR A 129 -13.29 41.69 -1.19
N GLY A 130 -13.16 41.05 -2.36
CA GLY A 130 -12.36 41.56 -3.49
C GLY A 130 -10.86 41.67 -3.18
N ARG A 131 -10.33 40.87 -2.25
CA ARG A 131 -8.94 40.95 -1.77
C ARG A 131 -8.24 39.60 -1.74
N TRP A 132 -6.92 39.63 -1.83
CA TRP A 132 -6.07 38.45 -1.59
C TRP A 132 -5.89 38.22 -0.09
N GLU A 133 -6.33 37.06 0.39
CA GLU A 133 -6.23 36.68 1.81
C GLU A 133 -5.31 35.46 1.98
N ARG A 134 -4.56 35.43 3.09
CA ARG A 134 -3.79 34.22 3.47
C ARG A 134 -4.73 33.25 4.18
N ARG A 135 -5.04 32.13 3.53
CA ARG A 135 -5.85 31.05 4.12
C ARG A 135 -5.05 29.77 4.25
N THR A 136 -5.34 29.01 5.31
CA THR A 136 -4.81 27.66 5.48
C THR A 136 -5.62 26.70 4.61
N VAL A 137 -4.99 26.14 3.59
CA VAL A 137 -5.64 25.24 2.64
C VAL A 137 -5.06 23.83 2.81
N MET A 138 -5.93 22.82 2.84
CA MET A 138 -5.53 21.42 2.84
C MET A 138 -5.08 21.00 1.43
N THR A 139 -3.84 20.56 1.30
CA THR A 139 -3.39 19.82 0.12
C THR A 139 -3.79 18.36 0.28
N ARG A 140 -4.52 17.81 -0.70
CA ARG A 140 -4.93 16.40 -0.67
C ARG A 140 -3.76 15.46 -0.91
N ALA A 141 -3.69 14.40 -0.10
CA ALA A 141 -2.75 13.29 -0.30
C ALA A 141 -3.04 12.54 -1.61
N LYS A 142 -2.01 12.03 -2.27
CA LYS A 142 -2.11 11.16 -3.46
C LYS A 142 -1.03 10.09 -3.37
N PHE A 143 -1.42 8.82 -3.30
CA PHE A 143 -0.49 7.71 -3.10
C PHE A 143 -0.90 6.46 -3.90
N ARG A 144 0.13 5.72 -4.31
CA ARG A 144 0.08 4.27 -4.58
C ARG A 144 0.66 3.52 -3.38
N CYS A 145 0.39 2.21 -3.27
CA CYS A 145 0.87 1.34 -2.18
C CYS A 145 2.37 1.53 -1.85
N ASP A 146 3.26 1.34 -2.82
CA ASP A 146 4.72 1.46 -2.65
C ASP A 146 5.19 2.90 -2.35
N THR A 147 4.54 3.89 -2.94
CA THR A 147 4.86 5.31 -2.67
C THR A 147 4.43 5.73 -1.26
N LEU A 148 3.34 5.17 -0.73
CA LEU A 148 2.93 5.36 0.66
C LEU A 148 3.99 4.76 1.60
N VAL A 149 4.43 3.53 1.32
CA VAL A 149 5.51 2.88 2.09
C VAL A 149 6.79 3.72 2.06
N SER A 150 7.24 4.13 0.87
CA SER A 150 8.45 4.94 0.70
C SER A 150 8.36 6.28 1.44
N TYR A 151 7.20 6.94 1.38
CA TYR A 151 6.92 8.14 2.15
C TYR A 151 6.94 7.87 3.66
N ALA A 152 6.28 6.82 4.13
CA ALA A 152 6.20 6.47 5.54
C ALA A 152 7.60 6.26 6.14
N TYR A 153 8.49 5.57 5.42
CA TYR A 153 9.88 5.38 5.83
C TYR A 153 10.66 6.70 5.88
N LYS A 154 10.53 7.52 4.84
CA LYS A 154 11.20 8.83 4.75
C LYS A 154 10.73 9.78 5.84
N ALA A 155 9.42 9.90 6.05
CA ALA A 155 8.83 10.83 6.99
C ALA A 155 8.95 10.34 8.45
N GLY A 156 8.82 9.04 8.69
CA GLY A 156 8.85 8.48 10.04
C GLY A 156 10.25 8.37 10.63
N ILE A 157 11.23 7.97 9.82
CA ILE A 157 12.59 7.71 10.31
C ILE A 157 13.68 8.30 9.40
N GLY A 158 13.36 9.16 8.44
CA GLY A 158 14.36 9.76 7.55
C GLY A 158 14.98 8.77 6.55
N TYR A 159 14.47 7.54 6.45
CA TYR A 159 15.05 6.51 5.59
C TYR A 159 14.47 6.59 4.19
N LYS A 160 15.32 6.80 3.18
CA LYS A 160 14.93 6.75 1.77
C LYS A 160 15.24 5.36 1.22
N VAL A 161 14.21 4.54 1.04
CA VAL A 161 14.36 3.23 0.40
C VAL A 161 14.86 3.44 -1.04
N ARG A 162 15.96 2.79 -1.39
CA ARG A 162 16.52 2.80 -2.75
C ARG A 162 15.99 1.58 -3.49
N LYS A 163 15.03 1.81 -4.39
CA LYS A 163 14.49 0.77 -5.29
C LYS A 163 15.02 0.96 -6.70
N SER A 164 15.20 -0.13 -7.44
CA SER A 164 15.73 -0.14 -8.81
C SER A 164 14.70 0.28 -9.87
N GLY A 165 13.41 0.42 -9.52
CA GLY A 165 12.38 0.78 -10.48
C GLY A 165 11.14 1.43 -9.89
N SER A 166 10.12 1.56 -10.74
CA SER A 166 8.89 2.30 -10.46
C SER A 166 7.74 1.40 -10.00
N PHE A 167 7.98 0.13 -9.66
CA PHE A 167 6.92 -0.82 -9.34
C PHE A 167 7.00 -1.31 -7.89
N PRO A 168 5.86 -1.69 -7.27
CA PRO A 168 5.84 -2.26 -5.92
C PRO A 168 6.80 -3.44 -5.73
N GLY A 169 6.92 -4.35 -6.71
CA GLY A 169 7.91 -5.44 -6.68
C GLY A 169 9.34 -4.96 -6.44
N THR A 170 9.78 -3.90 -7.11
CA THR A 170 11.13 -3.34 -6.91
C THR A 170 11.35 -2.72 -5.53
N LEU A 171 10.27 -2.28 -4.85
CA LEU A 171 10.36 -1.84 -3.46
C LEU A 171 10.49 -3.05 -2.52
N PHE A 172 9.77 -4.13 -2.81
CA PHE A 172 9.86 -5.39 -2.06
C PHE A 172 11.28 -5.96 -2.12
N GLU A 173 11.86 -6.02 -3.32
CA GLU A 173 13.26 -6.46 -3.50
C GLU A 173 14.30 -5.54 -2.84
N ALA A 174 13.98 -4.26 -2.67
CA ALA A 174 14.88 -3.33 -1.97
C ALA A 174 14.97 -3.59 -0.46
N PHE A 175 14.09 -4.42 0.11
CA PHE A 175 14.16 -4.84 1.51
C PHE A 175 15.06 -6.07 1.60
N GLY A 176 16.16 -5.93 2.34
CA GLY A 176 17.35 -6.76 2.13
C GLY A 176 17.28 -8.22 2.56
N LYS A 177 16.30 -8.65 3.38
CA LYS A 177 16.19 -10.06 3.81
C LYS A 177 14.73 -10.51 3.99
N PRO A 178 14.41 -11.76 3.59
CA PRO A 178 13.26 -12.51 4.07
C PRO A 178 13.16 -12.48 5.59
N ARG A 179 11.95 -12.60 6.14
CA ARG A 179 11.68 -12.52 7.58
C ARG A 179 11.72 -13.83 8.34
#